data_AF-A0A1B0C7R5-F1
#
_entry.id   AF-A0A1B0C7R5-F1
#
_cell.length_a   1.000
_cell.length_b   1.000
_cell.length_c   1.000
_cell.angle_alpha   90.00
_cell.angle_beta   90.00
_cell.angle_gamma   90.00
#
_symmetry.space_group_name_H-M   'P 1'
#
loop_
_entity.id
_entity.type
_entity.pdbx_description
1 polymer ?
#
loop_
_entity_poly.entity_id
_entity_poly.type
_entity_poly.pdbx_seq_one_letter_code
_entity_poly.pdbx_strand_id
1 'polypeptide(L)'
;MDEELMFAQLLEKAEQKVVLGQELINDLDNFNEISGVAKVQRNINQEIKFLRKVIKNSTLKLNHIQCSNLTHYEFLVKILKLQKDIVHVDCGFTVNYRENPLRVDIVCENGLKWIKAIARNSKSLIDAARGEAGYGARSIVDQAREFAQAAVENLCMFKRPKVVFYFSHNIESDLAEDLIKEGIEIASLEQPPDSADASDLSNVSTLNLDVTTLLAYISNVCNGSCYWKFQEPILTEQAEKERDTPLKPILDKLFTGKIDRLKIIY
;
A
#
# COMPACT_ATOMS: atom_id res chain seq x y z
N MET A 1 -16.13 -40.60 -21.03
CA MET A 1 -17.21 -39.87 -20.34
C MET A 1 -16.66 -39.15 -19.11
N ASP A 2 -15.96 -39.82 -18.19
CA ASP A 2 -15.39 -39.16 -16.99
C ASP A 2 -14.23 -38.19 -17.29
N GLU A 3 -13.30 -38.52 -18.19
CA GLU A 3 -12.19 -37.62 -18.57
C GLU A 3 -12.67 -36.38 -19.33
N GLU A 4 -13.70 -36.54 -20.16
CA GLU A 4 -14.29 -35.47 -20.96
C GLU A 4 -15.08 -34.50 -20.07
N LEU A 5 -15.81 -35.03 -19.08
CA LEU A 5 -16.47 -34.25 -18.04
C LEU A 5 -15.45 -33.49 -17.16
N MET A 6 -14.34 -34.12 -16.80
CA MET A 6 -13.27 -33.50 -16.02
C MET A 6 -12.59 -32.36 -16.80
N PHE A 7 -12.31 -32.56 -18.09
CA PHE A 7 -11.73 -31.53 -18.95
C PHE A 7 -12.68 -30.34 -19.14
N ALA A 8 -13.99 -30.60 -19.34
CA ALA A 8 -15.00 -29.56 -19.43
C ALA A 8 -15.07 -28.69 -18.16
N GLN A 9 -15.03 -29.31 -16.97
CA GLN A 9 -14.99 -28.59 -15.70
C GLN A 9 -13.71 -27.76 -15.52
N LEU A 10 -12.56 -28.27 -15.99
CA LEU A 10 -11.31 -27.52 -15.97
C LEU A 10 -11.39 -26.30 -16.91
N LEU A 11 -11.93 -26.49 -18.11
CA LEU A 11 -12.11 -25.44 -19.09
C LEU A 11 -13.00 -24.32 -18.54
N GLU A 12 -14.13 -24.66 -17.94
CA GLU A 12 -15.04 -23.69 -17.31
C GLU A 12 -14.32 -22.85 -16.26
N LYS A 13 -13.56 -23.48 -15.36
CA LYS A 13 -12.79 -22.77 -14.33
C LYS A 13 -11.69 -21.88 -14.91
N ALA A 14 -11.05 -22.30 -16.00
CA ALA A 14 -10.04 -21.48 -16.67
C ALA A 14 -10.66 -20.25 -17.34
N GLU A 15 -11.83 -20.39 -17.97
CA GLU A 15 -12.58 -19.27 -18.54
C GLU A 15 -13.07 -18.30 -17.46
N GLN A 16 -13.56 -18.81 -16.32
CA GLN A 16 -13.91 -17.96 -15.17
C GLN A 16 -12.71 -17.13 -14.69
N LYS A 17 -11.51 -17.70 -14.67
CA LYS A 17 -10.28 -16.96 -14.34
C LYS A 17 -9.94 -15.91 -15.40
N VAL A 18 -10.12 -16.20 -16.69
CA VAL A 18 -9.93 -15.22 -17.77
C VAL A 18 -10.89 -14.03 -17.61
N VAL A 19 -12.17 -14.31 -17.31
CA VAL A 19 -13.18 -13.28 -17.06
C VAL A 19 -12.79 -12.44 -15.84
N LEU A 20 -12.45 -13.07 -14.72
CA LEU A 20 -11.96 -12.38 -13.52
C LEU A 20 -10.78 -11.46 -13.86
N GLY A 21 -9.78 -11.93 -14.61
CA GLY A 21 -8.65 -11.10 -15.00
C GLY A 21 -9.06 -9.86 -15.78
N GLN A 22 -10.05 -9.97 -16.67
CA GLN A 22 -10.56 -8.84 -17.43
C GLN A 22 -11.32 -7.84 -16.54
N GLU A 23 -12.13 -8.34 -15.60
CA GLU A 23 -12.82 -7.51 -14.61
C GLU A 23 -11.83 -6.73 -13.74
N LEU A 24 -10.75 -7.39 -13.30
CA LEU A 24 -9.69 -6.74 -12.51
C LEU A 24 -8.96 -5.64 -13.29
N ILE A 25 -8.76 -5.80 -14.59
CA ILE A 25 -8.17 -4.74 -15.43
C ILE A 25 -9.11 -3.53 -15.48
N ASN A 26 -10.40 -3.76 -15.70
CA ASN A 26 -11.40 -2.70 -15.74
C ASN A 26 -11.52 -1.99 -14.38
N ASP A 27 -11.43 -2.73 -13.29
CA ASP A 27 -11.41 -2.17 -11.94
C ASP A 27 -10.19 -1.26 -11.71
N LEU A 28 -9.03 -1.69 -12.19
CA LEU A 28 -7.77 -0.93 -12.08
C LEU A 28 -7.76 0.34 -12.94
N ASP A 29 -8.62 0.45 -13.94
CA ASP A 29 -8.70 1.67 -14.76
C ASP A 29 -9.08 2.91 -13.93
N ASN A 30 -9.84 2.72 -12.85
CA ASN A 30 -10.17 3.78 -11.89
C ASN A 30 -8.94 4.28 -11.10
N PHE A 31 -7.81 3.61 -11.22
CA PHE A 31 -6.57 3.86 -10.49
C PHE A 31 -5.39 4.13 -11.44
N ASN A 32 -5.64 4.40 -12.73
CA ASN A 32 -4.61 4.50 -13.77
C ASN A 32 -3.54 5.60 -13.53
N GLU A 33 -3.86 6.63 -12.75
CA GLU A 33 -2.92 7.69 -12.39
C GLU A 33 -1.92 7.26 -11.31
N ILE A 34 -2.20 6.17 -10.59
CA ILE A 34 -1.36 5.69 -9.49
C ILE A 34 -0.16 4.92 -10.04
N SER A 35 1.03 5.28 -9.52
CA SER A 35 2.27 4.63 -9.90
C SER A 35 2.23 3.12 -9.63
N GLY A 36 2.66 2.34 -10.62
CA GLY A 36 2.70 0.88 -10.56
C GLY A 36 1.43 0.14 -10.98
N VAL A 37 0.28 0.82 -11.09
CA VAL A 37 -0.98 0.20 -11.57
C VAL A 37 -0.82 -0.37 -12.99
N ALA A 38 -0.20 0.39 -13.90
CA ALA A 38 0.10 -0.07 -15.26
C ALA A 38 1.01 -1.32 -15.29
N LYS A 39 1.85 -1.54 -14.26
CA LYS A 39 2.65 -2.77 -14.15
C LYS A 39 1.78 -3.94 -13.70
N VAL A 40 0.91 -3.74 -12.71
CA VAL A 40 -0.05 -4.75 -12.25
C VAL A 40 -0.99 -5.18 -13.38
N GLN A 41 -1.56 -4.23 -14.13
CA GLN A 41 -2.40 -4.51 -15.30
C GLN A 41 -1.66 -5.35 -16.35
N ARG A 42 -0.38 -5.05 -16.61
CA ARG A 42 0.44 -5.85 -17.55
C ARG A 42 0.63 -7.28 -17.05
N ASN A 43 0.87 -7.49 -15.76
CA ASN A 43 1.03 -8.82 -15.19
C ASN A 43 -0.28 -9.62 -15.26
N ILE A 44 -1.43 -9.00 -14.93
CA ILE A 44 -2.76 -9.62 -15.08
C ILE A 44 -3.00 -10.01 -16.54
N ASN A 45 -2.69 -9.12 -17.49
CA ASN A 45 -2.80 -9.42 -18.91
C ASN A 45 -1.91 -10.60 -19.36
N GLN A 46 -0.73 -10.76 -18.77
CA GLN A 46 0.15 -11.90 -19.05
C GLN A 46 -0.46 -13.22 -18.53
N GLU A 47 -1.08 -13.22 -17.35
CA GLU A 47 -1.82 -14.37 -16.81
C GLU A 47 -3.00 -14.76 -17.71
N ILE A 48 -3.79 -13.78 -18.17
CA ILE A 48 -4.90 -14.02 -19.11
C ILE A 48 -4.38 -14.62 -20.42
N LYS A 49 -3.30 -14.05 -20.99
CA LYS A 49 -2.69 -14.56 -22.22
C LYS A 49 -2.18 -15.99 -22.06
N PHE A 50 -1.59 -16.31 -20.90
CA PHE A 50 -1.16 -17.67 -20.57
C PHE A 50 -2.35 -18.64 -20.54
N LEU A 51 -3.42 -18.31 -19.81
CA LEU A 51 -4.62 -19.13 -19.71
C LEU A 51 -5.26 -19.36 -21.09
N ARG A 52 -5.46 -18.30 -21.88
CA ARG A 52 -5.98 -18.42 -23.25
C ARG A 52 -5.10 -19.30 -24.14
N LYS A 53 -3.78 -19.24 -23.99
CA LYS A 53 -2.85 -20.08 -24.75
C LYS A 53 -2.99 -21.56 -24.40
N VAL A 54 -3.06 -21.90 -23.11
CA VAL A 54 -3.20 -23.32 -22.69
C VAL A 54 -4.58 -23.88 -23.00
N ILE A 55 -5.63 -23.04 -22.97
CA ILE A 55 -6.98 -23.40 -23.44
C ILE A 55 -6.95 -23.70 -24.94
N LYS A 56 -6.43 -22.76 -25.76
CA LYS A 56 -6.35 -22.92 -27.22
C LYS A 56 -5.57 -24.16 -27.65
N ASN A 57 -4.50 -24.49 -26.92
CA ASN A 57 -3.64 -25.62 -27.22
C ASN A 57 -4.14 -26.94 -26.62
N SER A 58 -5.26 -26.95 -25.90
CA SER A 58 -5.78 -28.11 -25.17
C SER A 58 -4.76 -28.74 -24.19
N THR A 59 -3.88 -27.93 -23.59
CA THR A 59 -2.85 -28.37 -22.63
C THR A 59 -3.17 -27.96 -21.19
N LEU A 60 -4.45 -27.68 -20.91
CA LEU A 60 -4.91 -27.24 -19.60
C LEU A 60 -4.70 -28.31 -18.53
N LYS A 61 -4.19 -27.88 -17.38
CA LYS A 61 -3.95 -28.72 -16.20
C LYS A 61 -4.51 -28.02 -14.97
N LEU A 62 -4.90 -28.80 -13.95
CA LEU A 62 -5.44 -28.27 -12.70
C LEU A 62 -4.52 -27.23 -12.04
N ASN A 63 -3.21 -27.47 -12.05
CA ASN A 63 -2.21 -26.56 -11.46
C ASN A 63 -2.17 -25.18 -12.14
N HIS A 64 -2.52 -25.08 -13.42
CA HIS A 64 -2.61 -23.78 -14.11
C HIS A 64 -3.72 -22.89 -13.52
N ILE A 65 -4.75 -23.52 -12.92
CA ILE A 65 -5.89 -22.82 -12.32
C ILE A 65 -5.64 -22.56 -10.83
N GLN A 66 -5.20 -23.59 -10.09
CA GLN A 66 -4.98 -23.49 -8.64
C GLN A 66 -3.85 -22.53 -8.27
N CYS A 67 -2.77 -22.49 -9.06
CA CYS A 67 -1.61 -21.64 -8.80
C CYS A 67 -1.67 -20.30 -9.56
N SER A 68 -2.84 -19.91 -10.09
CA SER A 68 -2.96 -18.65 -10.82
C SER A 68 -2.80 -17.45 -9.89
N ASN A 69 -1.95 -16.50 -10.30
CA ASN A 69 -1.73 -15.25 -9.57
C ASN A 69 -2.98 -14.35 -9.54
N LEU A 70 -4.00 -14.64 -10.35
CA LEU A 70 -5.25 -13.87 -10.40
C LEU A 70 -5.99 -13.82 -9.06
N THR A 71 -5.88 -14.86 -8.23
CA THR A 71 -6.47 -14.84 -6.87
C THR A 71 -5.77 -13.80 -5.98
N HIS A 72 -4.45 -13.63 -6.13
CA HIS A 72 -3.72 -12.58 -5.41
C HIS A 72 -4.09 -11.19 -5.94
N TYR A 73 -4.18 -11.00 -7.25
CA TYR A 73 -4.59 -9.72 -7.83
C TYR A 73 -6.03 -9.34 -7.46
N GLU A 74 -6.95 -10.31 -7.42
CA GLU A 74 -8.31 -10.09 -6.94
C GLU A 74 -8.31 -9.54 -5.50
N PHE A 75 -7.54 -10.18 -4.63
CA PHE A 75 -7.41 -9.73 -3.24
C PHE A 75 -6.77 -8.34 -3.13
N LEU A 76 -5.71 -8.08 -3.90
CA LEU A 76 -5.05 -6.78 -3.96
C LEU A 76 -6.00 -5.67 -4.42
N VAL A 77 -6.79 -5.90 -5.48
CA VAL A 77 -7.77 -4.92 -6.00
C VAL A 77 -8.88 -4.66 -4.97
N LYS A 78 -9.35 -5.69 -4.26
CA LYS A 78 -10.32 -5.51 -3.16
C LYS A 78 -9.75 -4.63 -2.05
N ILE A 79 -8.50 -4.84 -1.64
CA ILE A 79 -7.83 -3.99 -0.64
C ILE A 79 -7.69 -2.56 -1.18
N LEU A 80 -7.26 -2.40 -2.44
CA LEU A 80 -7.04 -1.11 -3.08
C LEU A 80 -8.31 -0.25 -3.05
N LYS A 81 -9.47 -0.84 -3.34
CA LYS A 81 -10.79 -0.18 -3.29
C LYS A 81 -11.18 0.31 -1.88
N LEU A 82 -10.58 -0.22 -0.82
CA LEU A 82 -10.83 0.20 0.56
C LEU A 82 -9.89 1.32 1.04
N GLN A 83 -8.80 1.59 0.31
CA GLN A 83 -7.80 2.57 0.75
C GLN A 83 -8.09 3.98 0.22
N LYS A 84 -7.51 4.98 0.90
CA LYS A 84 -7.52 6.39 0.51
C LYS A 84 -6.09 6.88 0.33
N ASP A 85 -5.93 7.98 -0.41
CA ASP A 85 -4.65 8.67 -0.61
C ASP A 85 -3.54 7.71 -1.05
N ILE A 86 -3.85 6.88 -2.05
CA ILE A 86 -2.96 5.84 -2.56
C ILE A 86 -1.85 6.50 -3.37
N VAL A 87 -0.60 6.15 -3.06
CA VAL A 87 0.60 6.73 -3.68
C VAL A 87 1.18 5.78 -4.73
N HIS A 88 1.25 4.48 -4.42
CA HIS A 88 1.89 3.51 -5.29
C HIS A 88 1.36 2.09 -5.04
N VAL A 89 1.33 1.27 -6.09
CA VAL A 89 1.04 -0.18 -6.04
C VAL A 89 2.26 -0.97 -6.54
N ASP A 90 2.63 -2.09 -5.92
CA ASP A 90 3.85 -2.86 -6.24
C ASP A 90 5.15 -2.00 -6.14
N CYS A 91 5.28 -1.29 -5.02
CA CYS A 91 6.40 -0.39 -4.75
C CYS A 91 7.60 -1.15 -4.20
N GLY A 92 8.81 -0.80 -4.64
CA GLY A 92 10.07 -1.40 -4.17
C GLY A 92 10.83 -0.43 -3.27
N PHE A 93 11.17 -0.86 -2.06
CA PHE A 93 11.98 -0.12 -1.10
C PHE A 93 13.34 -0.76 -0.94
N THR A 94 14.40 0.00 -1.20
CA THR A 94 15.78 -0.47 -0.99
C THR A 94 16.03 -0.58 0.51
N VAL A 95 16.73 -1.65 0.92
CA VAL A 95 17.06 -1.94 2.31
C VAL A 95 18.46 -2.53 2.37
N ASN A 96 19.14 -2.36 3.51
CA ASN A 96 20.57 -2.67 3.58
C ASN A 96 20.89 -4.17 3.70
N TYR A 97 19.92 -4.99 4.12
CA TYR A 97 20.11 -6.41 4.44
C TYR A 97 19.79 -7.37 3.27
N ARG A 98 19.45 -6.86 2.08
CA ARG A 98 19.16 -7.67 0.88
C ARG A 98 19.42 -6.87 -0.39
N GLU A 99 19.88 -7.56 -1.44
CA GLU A 99 20.20 -6.92 -2.72
C GLU A 99 18.94 -6.46 -3.47
N ASN A 100 17.87 -7.24 -3.41
CA ASN A 100 16.62 -6.93 -4.11
C ASN A 100 15.73 -6.02 -3.25
N PRO A 101 15.09 -4.97 -3.79
CA PRO A 101 14.19 -4.09 -3.04
C PRO A 101 13.03 -4.85 -2.37
N LEU A 102 12.68 -4.52 -1.12
CA LEU A 102 11.49 -4.99 -0.43
C LEU A 102 10.24 -4.51 -1.16
N ARG A 103 9.42 -5.46 -1.63
CA ARG A 103 8.20 -5.16 -2.39
C ARG A 103 7.00 -5.01 -1.46
N VAL A 104 6.50 -3.79 -1.36
CA VAL A 104 5.25 -3.41 -0.69
C VAL A 104 4.13 -3.40 -1.73
N ASP A 105 3.00 -4.03 -1.42
CA ASP A 105 1.95 -4.24 -2.41
C ASP A 105 1.13 -2.96 -2.65
N ILE A 106 0.80 -2.22 -1.58
CA ILE A 106 0.12 -0.92 -1.67
C ILE A 106 0.75 0.07 -0.68
N VAL A 107 1.06 1.28 -1.14
CA VAL A 107 1.49 2.42 -0.33
C VAL A 107 0.37 3.46 -0.38
N CYS A 108 -0.16 3.83 0.78
CA CYS A 108 -1.32 4.72 0.91
C CYS A 108 -1.19 5.63 2.12
N GLU A 109 -2.22 6.44 2.39
CA GLU A 109 -2.19 7.50 3.41
C GLU A 109 -0.99 8.43 3.22
N ASN A 110 -0.80 8.88 1.97
CA ASN A 110 0.33 9.74 1.56
C ASN A 110 1.72 9.13 1.86
N GLY A 111 1.83 7.80 1.94
CA GLY A 111 3.08 7.09 2.20
C GLY A 111 3.28 6.66 3.64
N LEU A 112 2.38 7.04 4.54
CA LEU A 112 2.44 6.70 5.95
C LEU A 112 1.88 5.31 6.28
N LYS A 113 1.27 4.62 5.30
CA LYS A 113 0.79 3.24 5.47
C LYS A 113 1.25 2.33 4.34
N TRP A 114 1.88 1.21 4.71
CA TRP A 114 2.34 0.17 3.82
C TRP A 114 1.51 -1.09 4.01
N ILE A 115 1.01 -1.66 2.92
CA ILE A 115 0.17 -2.85 2.94
C ILE A 115 0.86 -4.00 2.22
N LYS A 116 0.83 -5.17 2.86
CA LYS A 116 1.13 -6.47 2.26
C LYS A 116 -0.15 -7.30 2.15
N ALA A 117 -0.47 -7.75 0.94
CA ALA A 117 -1.61 -8.60 0.66
C ALA A 117 -1.22 -10.09 0.76
N ILE A 118 -1.67 -10.75 1.83
CA ILE A 118 -1.46 -12.17 2.10
C ILE A 118 -2.67 -12.97 1.63
N ALA A 119 -2.66 -13.33 0.35
CA ALA A 119 -3.75 -14.08 -0.28
C ALA A 119 -3.72 -15.60 -0.01
N ARG A 120 -2.68 -16.12 0.68
CA ARG A 120 -2.46 -17.56 0.90
C ARG A 120 -3.25 -18.08 2.11
N ASN A 121 -3.60 -19.37 2.07
CA ASN A 121 -4.27 -20.07 3.18
C ASN A 121 -3.36 -20.14 4.41
N SER A 122 -3.92 -19.86 5.59
CA SER A 122 -3.25 -19.90 6.91
C SER A 122 -2.47 -21.18 7.17
N LYS A 123 -2.99 -22.36 6.76
CA LYS A 123 -2.27 -23.64 6.92
C LYS A 123 -0.90 -23.65 6.24
N SER A 124 -0.82 -23.14 5.01
CA SER A 124 0.45 -23.04 4.27
C SER A 124 1.43 -22.04 4.87
N LEU A 125 0.92 -21.04 5.61
CA LEU A 125 1.75 -20.06 6.32
C LEU A 125 2.31 -20.65 7.61
N ILE A 126 1.53 -21.48 8.31
CA ILE A 126 1.93 -22.16 9.54
C ILE A 126 2.99 -23.22 9.27
N ASP A 127 2.79 -24.06 8.25
CA ASP A 127 3.77 -25.08 7.87
C ASP A 127 5.13 -24.41 7.57
N ALA A 128 5.12 -23.23 6.94
CA ALA A 128 6.32 -22.42 6.75
C ALA A 128 6.87 -21.79 8.03
N ALA A 129 6.02 -21.31 8.94
CA ALA A 129 6.45 -20.73 10.21
C ALA A 129 7.04 -21.76 11.19
N ARG A 130 6.56 -23.00 11.18
CA ARG A 130 7.05 -24.10 12.02
C ARG A 130 8.32 -24.78 11.47
N GLY A 131 8.83 -24.31 10.32
CA GLY A 131 9.99 -24.90 9.66
C GLY A 131 9.69 -26.24 8.98
N GLU A 132 8.41 -26.58 8.80
CA GLU A 132 7.96 -27.80 8.09
C GLU A 132 7.86 -27.58 6.57
N ALA A 133 8.00 -26.33 6.11
CA ALA A 133 8.18 -26.04 4.70
C ALA A 133 9.59 -26.43 4.22
N GLY A 134 9.71 -26.70 2.92
CA GLY A 134 10.99 -27.09 2.30
C GLY A 134 12.14 -26.15 2.66
N TYR A 135 13.34 -26.72 2.81
CA TYR A 135 14.57 -26.02 3.17
C TYR A 135 14.75 -24.71 2.39
N GLY A 136 14.82 -23.57 3.10
CA GLY A 136 14.90 -22.22 2.52
C GLY A 136 13.58 -21.44 2.42
N ALA A 137 12.45 -22.01 2.86
CA ALA A 137 11.18 -21.29 2.95
C ALA A 137 11.21 -20.24 4.07
N ARG A 138 11.05 -18.97 3.71
CA ARG A 138 10.99 -17.85 4.65
C ARG A 138 9.62 -17.80 5.33
N SER A 139 9.59 -17.67 6.66
CA SER A 139 8.33 -17.59 7.40
C SER A 139 7.63 -16.24 7.19
N ILE A 140 6.32 -16.19 7.46
CA ILE A 140 5.57 -14.93 7.47
C ILE A 140 6.04 -13.98 8.58
N VAL A 141 6.55 -14.52 9.69
CA VAL A 141 7.13 -13.75 10.80
C VAL A 141 8.47 -13.12 10.39
N ASP A 142 9.31 -13.84 9.63
CA ASP A 142 10.53 -13.26 9.07
C ASP A 142 10.22 -12.14 8.06
N GLN A 143 9.17 -12.33 7.25
CA GLN A 143 8.68 -11.28 6.37
C GLN A 143 8.17 -10.07 7.15
N ALA A 144 7.47 -10.28 8.27
CA ALA A 144 7.04 -9.20 9.17
C ALA A 144 8.24 -8.42 9.71
N ARG A 145 9.28 -9.09 10.22
CA ARG A 145 10.53 -8.46 10.67
C ARG A 145 11.17 -7.59 9.60
N GLU A 146 11.28 -8.12 8.38
CA GLU A 146 11.83 -7.34 7.27
C GLU A 146 11.02 -6.10 6.98
N PHE A 147 9.70 -6.21 6.93
CA PHE A 147 8.85 -5.05 6.69
C PHE A 147 8.96 -4.01 7.81
N ALA A 148 8.98 -4.47 9.06
CA ALA A 148 9.14 -3.63 10.23
C ALA A 148 10.47 -2.85 10.18
N GLN A 149 11.57 -3.55 9.87
CA GLN A 149 12.89 -2.96 9.71
C GLN A 149 12.94 -1.99 8.51
N ALA A 150 12.41 -2.39 7.36
CA ALA A 150 12.39 -1.55 6.16
C ALA A 150 11.64 -0.25 6.37
N ALA A 151 10.53 -0.27 7.12
CA ALA A 151 9.77 0.92 7.47
C ALA A 151 10.56 1.88 8.38
N VAL A 152 11.47 1.37 9.23
CA VAL A 152 12.39 2.20 10.02
C VAL A 152 13.44 2.86 9.12
N GLU A 153 13.96 2.14 8.13
CA GLU A 153 14.99 2.63 7.20
C GLU A 153 14.41 3.61 6.15
N ASN A 154 13.10 3.56 5.88
CA ASN A 154 12.44 4.34 4.83
C ASN A 154 11.31 5.21 5.40
N LEU A 155 11.70 6.28 6.10
CA LEU A 155 10.75 7.22 6.69
C LEU A 155 9.99 8.00 5.61
N CYS A 156 8.70 8.23 5.84
CA CYS A 156 7.87 9.14 5.07
C CYS A 156 7.54 10.35 5.94
N MET A 157 7.92 11.55 5.53
CA MET A 157 7.73 12.79 6.30
C MET A 157 8.25 12.66 7.75
N PHE A 158 9.45 12.09 7.91
CA PHE A 158 10.11 11.81 9.21
C PHE A 158 9.34 10.87 10.14
N LYS A 159 8.33 10.17 9.63
CA LYS A 159 7.57 9.16 10.36
C LYS A 159 7.81 7.79 9.74
N ARG A 160 7.91 6.79 10.60
CA ARG A 160 7.90 5.39 10.18
C ARG A 160 6.51 5.07 9.63
N PRO A 161 6.40 4.53 8.40
CA PRO A 161 5.12 4.06 7.89
C PRO A 161 4.57 2.91 8.75
N LYS A 162 3.26 2.94 9.01
CA LYS A 162 2.54 1.82 9.64
C LYS A 162 2.52 0.66 8.64
N VAL A 163 2.90 -0.53 9.08
CA VAL A 163 2.86 -1.73 8.24
C VAL A 163 1.65 -2.56 8.58
N VAL A 164 0.84 -2.88 7.57
CA VAL A 164 -0.38 -3.68 7.70
C VAL A 164 -0.30 -4.92 6.80
N PHE A 165 -0.52 -6.09 7.37
CA PHE A 165 -0.69 -7.33 6.63
C PHE A 165 -2.18 -7.63 6.52
N TYR A 166 -2.69 -7.60 5.30
CA TYR A 166 -4.07 -8.00 5.00
C TYR A 166 -4.10 -9.48 4.69
N PHE A 167 -4.93 -10.24 5.39
CA PHE A 167 -5.09 -11.67 5.17
C PHE A 167 -6.42 -11.97 4.49
N SER A 168 -6.39 -12.85 3.47
CA SER A 168 -7.60 -13.30 2.79
C SER A 168 -8.39 -14.36 3.57
N HIS A 169 -7.78 -14.92 4.62
CA HIS A 169 -8.35 -15.93 5.49
C HIS A 169 -7.99 -15.60 6.94
N ASN A 170 -8.80 -16.08 7.87
CA ASN A 170 -8.50 -15.94 9.30
C ASN A 170 -7.15 -16.57 9.65
N ILE A 171 -6.42 -15.88 10.51
CA ILE A 171 -5.15 -16.34 11.08
C ILE A 171 -5.39 -16.90 12.48
N GLU A 172 -4.55 -17.84 12.91
CA GLU A 172 -4.57 -18.35 14.27
C GLU A 172 -4.06 -17.30 15.26
N SER A 173 -4.59 -17.31 16.49
CA SER A 173 -4.28 -16.30 17.52
C SER A 173 -2.79 -16.21 17.81
N ASP A 174 -2.10 -17.35 17.97
CA ASP A 174 -0.66 -17.36 18.30
C ASP A 174 0.19 -16.70 17.21
N LEU A 175 -0.13 -16.98 15.94
CA LEU A 175 0.56 -16.37 14.80
C LEU A 175 0.24 -14.88 14.68
N ALA A 176 -1.00 -14.49 14.99
CA ALA A 176 -1.41 -13.08 15.04
C ALA A 176 -0.60 -12.32 16.10
N GLU A 177 -0.46 -12.89 17.29
CA GLU A 177 0.32 -12.31 18.37
C GLU A 177 1.79 -12.15 17.99
N ASP A 178 2.38 -13.13 17.31
CA ASP A 178 3.77 -13.04 16.86
C ASP A 178 3.96 -11.94 15.81
N LEU A 179 3.03 -11.76 14.87
CA LEU A 179 3.09 -10.65 13.90
C LEU A 179 2.92 -9.29 14.59
N ILE A 180 2.04 -9.19 15.58
CA ILE A 180 1.84 -7.96 16.36
C ILE A 180 3.09 -7.63 17.17
N LYS A 181 3.78 -8.62 17.75
CA LYS A 181 5.07 -8.44 18.46
C LYS A 181 6.15 -7.85 17.54
N GLU A 182 6.15 -8.21 16.26
CA GLU A 182 7.06 -7.64 15.26
C GLU A 182 6.62 -6.22 14.79
N GLY A 183 5.50 -5.70 15.31
CA GLY A 183 4.99 -4.37 15.00
C GLY A 183 4.16 -4.29 13.72
N ILE A 184 3.54 -5.41 13.31
CA ILE A 184 2.64 -5.49 12.16
C ILE A 184 1.19 -5.38 12.63
N GLU A 185 0.43 -4.49 12.00
CA GLU A 185 -1.03 -4.49 12.14
C GLU A 185 -1.65 -5.54 11.21
N ILE A 186 -2.70 -6.19 11.68
CA ILE A 186 -3.37 -7.26 10.96
C ILE A 186 -4.75 -6.78 10.56
N ALA A 187 -5.14 -7.05 9.32
CA ALA A 187 -6.44 -6.72 8.79
C ALA A 187 -6.99 -7.83 7.90
N SER A 188 -8.31 -7.80 7.67
CA SER A 188 -8.99 -8.56 6.63
C SER A 188 -9.92 -7.64 5.82
N LEU A 189 -10.63 -8.19 4.84
CA LEU A 189 -11.65 -7.43 4.12
C LEU A 189 -12.91 -7.19 4.97
N GLU A 190 -13.24 -8.12 5.87
CA GLU A 190 -14.37 -8.01 6.81
C GLU A 190 -14.03 -7.16 8.04
N GLN A 191 -12.75 -7.16 8.43
CA GLN A 191 -12.21 -6.36 9.52
C GLN A 191 -11.08 -5.49 8.97
N PRO A 192 -11.42 -4.39 8.26
CA PRO A 192 -10.42 -3.41 7.87
C PRO A 192 -9.72 -2.88 9.13
N PRO A 193 -8.44 -2.51 9.04
CA PRO A 193 -7.68 -2.01 10.18
C PRO A 193 -8.44 -0.80 10.70
N ASP A 194 -8.71 -0.80 12.01
CA ASP A 194 -9.53 0.21 12.67
C ASP A 194 -9.15 1.60 12.18
N SER A 195 -10.18 2.33 11.73
CA SER A 195 -10.13 3.74 11.32
C SER A 195 -9.82 4.71 12.48
N ALA A 196 -9.11 4.23 13.51
CA ALA A 196 -8.85 4.93 14.76
C ALA A 196 -7.55 5.72 14.80
N ASP A 197 -6.71 5.64 13.75
CA ASP A 197 -5.51 6.49 13.62
C ASP A 197 -5.52 7.27 12.31
N ALA A 198 -6.67 7.86 11.95
CA ALA A 198 -6.68 9.04 11.08
C ALA A 198 -5.94 10.15 11.84
N SER A 199 -4.60 10.10 11.80
CA SER A 199 -3.63 10.98 12.44
C SER A 199 -4.29 11.99 13.36
N ASP A 200 -4.60 11.58 14.58
CA ASP A 200 -5.16 12.48 15.57
C ASP A 200 -4.08 13.50 15.93
N LEU A 201 -4.01 14.55 15.14
CA LEU A 201 -3.13 15.69 15.36
C LEU A 201 -3.43 16.30 16.73
N SER A 202 -4.56 16.02 17.37
CA SER A 202 -4.87 16.52 18.72
C SER A 202 -3.94 15.93 19.80
N ASN A 203 -3.39 14.72 19.60
CA ASN A 203 -2.49 14.06 20.55
C ASN A 203 -0.99 14.31 20.30
N VAL A 204 -0.64 15.06 19.25
CA VAL A 204 0.76 15.40 18.97
C VAL A 204 1.22 16.51 19.90
N SER A 205 2.00 16.14 20.92
CA SER A 205 2.49 17.02 21.97
C SER A 205 3.69 17.89 21.56
N THR A 206 4.36 17.56 20.46
CA THR A 206 5.56 18.26 19.95
C THR A 206 5.43 18.39 18.44
N LEU A 207 5.60 19.61 17.92
CA LEU A 207 5.54 19.87 16.48
C LEU A 207 6.96 20.12 15.97
N ASN A 208 7.41 19.25 15.07
CA ASN A 208 8.67 19.38 14.38
C ASN A 208 8.43 20.20 13.12
N LEU A 209 8.87 21.47 13.13
CA LEU A 209 8.66 22.39 12.04
C LEU A 209 9.88 22.46 11.13
N ASP A 210 9.64 22.24 9.84
CA ASP A 210 10.60 22.54 8.78
C ASP A 210 10.80 24.06 8.65
N VAL A 211 12.01 24.49 8.32
CA VAL A 211 12.35 25.90 8.11
C VAL A 211 11.44 26.57 7.09
N THR A 212 11.05 25.86 6.02
CA THR A 212 10.15 26.39 4.99
C THR A 212 8.75 26.66 5.55
N THR A 213 8.27 25.83 6.48
CA THR A 213 6.98 26.05 7.16
C THR A 213 7.03 27.31 8.02
N LEU A 214 8.14 27.52 8.73
CA LEU A 214 8.34 28.73 9.53
C LEU A 214 8.43 29.98 8.64
N LEU A 215 9.20 29.91 7.55
CA LEU A 215 9.33 31.00 6.59
C LEU A 215 7.99 31.37 5.96
N ALA A 216 7.19 30.38 5.58
CA ALA A 216 5.84 30.62 5.09
C ALA A 216 4.97 31.30 6.16
N TYR A 217 5.00 30.81 7.40
CA TYR A 217 4.22 31.36 8.49
C TYR A 217 4.54 32.84 8.81
N ILE A 218 5.82 33.22 8.77
CA ILE A 218 6.27 34.59 9.06
C ILE A 218 6.31 35.48 7.80
N SER A 219 6.09 34.92 6.61
CA SER A 219 6.17 35.68 5.36
C SER A 219 5.09 36.75 5.29
N ASN A 220 5.45 37.94 4.81
CA ASN A 220 4.49 39.00 4.54
C ASN A 220 3.39 38.57 3.57
N VAL A 221 3.70 37.65 2.63
CA VAL A 221 2.72 37.11 1.68
C VAL A 221 1.58 36.42 2.43
N CYS A 222 1.90 35.56 3.40
CA CYS A 222 0.91 34.84 4.23
C CYS A 222 0.28 35.70 5.33
N ASN A 223 0.80 36.92 5.58
CA ASN A 223 0.33 37.84 6.61
C ASN A 223 -0.32 39.11 6.02
N GLY A 224 -1.02 38.96 4.89
CA GLY A 224 -1.89 40.00 4.32
C GLY A 224 -1.28 40.83 3.20
N SER A 225 -0.03 40.59 2.81
CA SER A 225 0.59 41.25 1.64
C SER A 225 0.45 40.45 0.33
N CYS A 226 -0.46 39.49 0.28
CA CYS A 226 -0.68 38.64 -0.91
C CYS A 226 -1.29 39.38 -2.12
N TYR A 227 -1.62 40.67 -2.04
CA TYR A 227 -2.06 41.47 -3.18
C TYR A 227 -0.94 42.30 -3.83
N TRP A 228 0.27 42.24 -3.27
CA TRP A 228 1.43 42.92 -3.83
C TRP A 228 1.92 42.22 -5.10
N LYS A 229 2.28 43.00 -6.13
CA LYS A 229 2.97 42.48 -7.32
C LYS A 229 4.47 42.63 -7.12
N PHE A 230 5.15 41.50 -7.02
CA PHE A 230 6.59 41.44 -6.80
C PHE A 230 7.32 41.57 -8.13
N GLN A 231 8.56 42.05 -8.09
CA GLN A 231 9.42 42.09 -9.28
C GLN A 231 9.79 40.68 -9.72
N GLU A 232 9.95 39.79 -8.75
CA GLU A 232 10.22 38.36 -8.95
C GLU A 232 8.92 37.62 -9.31
N PRO A 233 8.84 36.96 -10.48
CA PRO A 233 7.63 36.24 -10.90
C PRO A 233 7.21 35.15 -9.90
N ILE A 234 8.18 34.47 -9.28
CA ILE A 234 7.90 33.40 -8.32
C ILE A 234 7.18 33.89 -7.06
N LEU A 235 7.49 35.10 -6.59
CA LEU A 235 6.82 35.69 -5.43
C LEU A 235 5.40 36.15 -5.77
N THR A 236 5.19 36.57 -7.03
CA THR A 236 3.85 36.90 -7.53
C THR A 236 2.97 35.65 -7.65
N GLU A 237 3.53 34.53 -8.14
CA GLU A 237 2.84 33.24 -8.17
C GLU A 237 2.51 32.73 -6.76
N GLN A 238 3.44 32.89 -5.80
CA GLN A 238 3.17 32.56 -4.40
C GLN A 238 2.04 33.41 -3.81
N ALA A 239 2.02 34.71 -4.12
CA ALA A 239 0.97 35.62 -3.68
C ALA A 239 -0.39 35.28 -4.31
N GLU A 240 -0.41 34.81 -5.56
CA GLU A 240 -1.60 34.25 -6.22
C GLU A 240 -2.12 33.01 -5.48
N LYS A 241 -1.24 32.04 -5.21
CA LYS A 241 -1.62 30.81 -4.48
C LYS A 241 -2.12 31.09 -3.07
N GLU A 242 -1.52 32.05 -2.36
CA GLU A 242 -1.97 32.43 -1.01
C GLU A 242 -3.36 33.07 -1.01
N ARG A 243 -3.79 33.72 -2.10
CA ARG A 243 -5.17 34.23 -2.22
C ARG A 243 -6.18 33.11 -2.47
N ASP A 244 -5.79 32.10 -3.24
CA ASP A 244 -6.66 30.96 -3.55
C ASP A 244 -6.76 29.96 -2.39
N THR A 245 -5.65 29.73 -1.68
CA THR A 245 -5.55 28.79 -0.56
C THR A 245 -4.67 29.37 0.56
N PRO A 246 -5.25 30.18 1.47
CA PRO A 246 -4.50 30.85 2.53
C PRO A 246 -3.88 29.87 3.52
N LEU A 247 -2.56 29.95 3.71
CA LEU A 247 -1.82 29.01 4.54
C LEU A 247 -1.91 29.36 6.03
N LYS A 248 -1.99 30.66 6.36
CA LYS A 248 -1.95 31.14 7.75
C LYS A 248 -3.04 30.55 8.66
N PRO A 249 -4.33 30.47 8.28
CA PRO A 249 -5.36 29.87 9.14
C PRO A 249 -5.12 28.39 9.44
N ILE A 250 -4.52 27.66 8.48
CA ILE A 250 -4.18 26.25 8.62
C ILE A 250 -3.06 26.09 9.66
N LEU A 251 -2.03 26.93 9.57
CA LEU A 251 -0.89 26.92 10.49
C LEU A 251 -1.27 27.44 11.89
N ASP A 252 -2.10 28.49 11.99
CA ASP A 252 -2.62 29.00 13.27
C ASP A 252 -3.39 27.89 14.03
N LYS A 253 -4.25 27.15 13.31
CA LYS A 253 -4.96 25.98 13.86
C LYS A 253 -3.99 24.88 14.29
N LEU A 254 -2.94 24.64 13.52
CA LEU A 254 -1.92 23.63 13.83
C LEU A 254 -1.09 23.99 15.08
N PHE A 255 -0.82 25.28 15.30
CA PHE A 255 0.00 25.78 16.41
C PHE A 255 -0.77 26.02 17.70
N THR A 256 -2.11 26.12 17.62
CA THR A 256 -2.98 26.34 18.78
C THR A 256 -2.70 25.30 19.88
N GLY A 257 -2.28 25.77 21.06
CA GLY A 257 -1.97 24.92 22.22
C GLY A 257 -0.61 24.21 22.18
N LYS A 258 0.26 24.50 21.19
CA LYS A 258 1.54 23.79 20.97
C LYS A 258 2.77 24.69 20.82
N ILE A 259 2.60 26.01 20.97
CA ILE A 259 3.65 27.02 20.76
C ILE A 259 4.87 26.78 21.67
N ASP A 260 4.67 26.38 22.92
CA ASP A 260 5.75 26.13 23.88
C ASP A 260 6.55 24.83 23.62
N ARG A 261 6.16 24.05 22.60
CA ARG A 261 6.74 22.74 22.26
C ARG A 261 7.10 22.60 20.78
N LEU A 262 7.36 23.72 20.13
CA LEU A 262 7.88 23.74 18.77
C LEU A 262 9.37 23.40 18.76
N LYS A 263 9.77 22.41 17.96
CA LYS A 263 11.18 22.12 17.66
C LYS A 263 11.43 22.44 16.20
N ILE A 264 12.36 23.36 15.95
CA ILE A 264 12.84 23.64 14.59
C ILE A 264 13.82 22.52 14.24
N ILE A 265 13.55 21.81 13.13
CA ILE A 265 14.46 20.81 12.57
C ILE A 265 15.20 21.46 11.40
N TYR A 266 16.53 21.29 11.38
CA TYR A 266 17.43 21.76 10.34
C TYR A 266 17.72 20.66 9.32
#